data_AF-A0A954P1T5-F1
#
_entry.id   AF-A0A954P1T5-F1
#
_cell.length_a   1.000
_cell.length_b   1.000
_cell.length_c   1.000
_cell.angle_alpha   90.00
_cell.angle_beta   90.00
_cell.angle_gamma   90.00
#
_symmetry.space_group_name_H-M   'P 1'
#
loop_
_entity.id
_entity.type
_entity.pdbx_description
1 polymer ?
#
loop_
_entity_poly.entity_id
_entity_poly.type
_entity_poly.pdbx_seq_one_letter_code
_entity_poly.pdbx_strand_id
1 'polypeptide(L)'
;MRIIRSEGHRIYAEFSEGERARWREAVEAEERAKAENIASARKRMAALRADALAEDSFSGQLRRWIQDCGMSDTELAEKTGIALGQLRSFMQGSRGLSTDELNCLLPELHVVVQQDSSTG
;
A
#
# COMPACT_ATOMS: atom_id res chain seq x y z
N MET A 1 -8.89 49.39 5.57
CA MET A 1 -8.66 49.37 7.03
C MET A 1 -9.30 50.61 7.64
N ARG A 2 -10.43 50.47 8.33
CA ARG A 2 -11.06 51.54 9.12
C ARG A 2 -11.37 50.99 10.51
N ILE A 3 -10.98 51.76 11.53
CA ILE A 3 -11.10 51.41 12.95
C ILE A 3 -12.51 51.73 13.44
N ILE A 4 -12.93 50.92 14.40
CA ILE A 4 -14.24 50.72 15.00
C ILE A 4 -14.46 51.72 16.16
N ARG A 5 -15.72 52.11 16.39
CA ARG A 5 -16.14 52.81 17.61
C ARG A 5 -15.84 51.96 18.85
N SER A 6 -15.16 52.54 19.83
CA SER A 6 -14.94 51.93 21.14
C SER A 6 -16.04 52.31 22.11
N GLU A 7 -16.91 51.37 22.47
CA GLU A 7 -17.62 51.38 23.75
C GLU A 7 -17.36 50.04 24.45
N GLY A 8 -16.79 50.10 25.67
CA GLY A 8 -16.66 48.94 26.55
C GLY A 8 -15.86 47.75 26.01
N HIS A 9 -14.54 47.90 25.85
CA HIS A 9 -13.57 46.79 25.81
C HIS A 9 -13.84 45.60 24.85
N ARG A 10 -14.56 45.78 23.73
CA ARG A 10 -14.56 44.81 22.62
C ARG A 10 -14.35 45.52 21.29
N ILE A 11 -13.25 45.18 20.62
CA ILE A 11 -12.99 45.58 19.23
C ILE A 11 -13.76 44.58 18.36
N TYR A 12 -14.92 44.97 17.84
CA TYR A 12 -15.62 44.18 16.82
C TYR A 12 -15.09 44.57 15.45
N ALA A 13 -14.27 43.74 14.82
CA ALA A 13 -13.95 43.91 13.41
C ALA A 13 -15.24 43.77 12.58
N GLU A 14 -15.88 44.89 12.25
CA GLU A 14 -17.00 44.92 11.32
C GLU A 14 -16.44 44.78 9.90
N PHE A 15 -16.22 43.52 9.51
CA PHE A 15 -15.96 43.19 8.12
C PHE A 15 -17.18 43.61 7.28
N SER A 16 -16.94 44.32 6.19
CA SER A 16 -17.94 44.58 5.15
C SER A 16 -18.49 43.26 4.62
N GLU A 17 -19.70 43.28 4.06
CA GLU A 17 -20.34 42.06 3.52
C GLU A 17 -19.45 41.37 2.45
N GLY A 18 -18.74 42.15 1.64
CA GLY A 18 -17.75 41.65 0.69
C GLY A 18 -16.50 41.02 1.34
N GLU A 19 -16.03 41.55 2.47
CA GLU A 19 -14.95 40.93 3.23
C GLU A 19 -15.43 39.61 3.87
N ARG A 20 -16.64 39.58 4.46
CA ARG A 20 -17.23 38.35 5.01
C ARG A 20 -17.45 37.27 3.96
N ALA A 21 -17.82 37.64 2.74
CA ALA A 21 -17.94 36.71 1.62
C ALA A 21 -16.59 36.09 1.25
N ARG A 22 -15.53 36.90 1.14
CA ARG A 22 -14.16 36.42 0.87
C ARG A 22 -13.64 35.50 1.97
N TRP A 23 -13.91 35.82 3.24
CA TRP A 23 -13.54 34.98 4.36
C TRP A 23 -14.25 33.63 4.33
N ARG A 24 -15.56 33.59 3.99
CA ARG A 24 -16.30 32.32 3.83
C ARG A 24 -15.74 31.48 2.68
N GLU A 25 -15.49 32.11 1.54
CA GLU A 25 -14.93 31.43 0.37
C GLU A 25 -13.53 30.85 0.67
N ALA A 26 -12.69 31.59 1.41
CA ALA A 26 -11.38 31.11 1.84
C ALA A 26 -11.49 29.92 2.82
N VAL A 27 -12.40 29.96 3.78
CA VAL A 27 -12.66 28.85 4.72
C VAL A 27 -13.17 27.62 3.97
N GLU A 28 -14.13 27.79 3.06
CA GLU A 28 -14.65 26.68 2.25
C GLU A 28 -13.58 26.09 1.32
N ALA A 29 -12.70 26.92 0.75
CA ALA A 29 -11.59 26.45 -0.06
C ALA A 29 -10.57 25.66 0.77
N GLU A 30 -10.27 26.13 1.98
CA GLU A 30 -9.38 25.43 2.92
C GLU A 30 -9.98 24.10 3.38
N GLU A 31 -11.29 24.05 3.66
CA GLU A 31 -12.00 22.82 4.01
C GLU A 31 -12.03 21.82 2.85
N ARG A 32 -12.26 22.29 1.61
CA ARG A 32 -12.17 21.43 0.41
C ARG A 32 -10.76 20.85 0.23
N ALA A 33 -9.72 21.67 0.39
CA ALA A 33 -8.33 21.22 0.30
C ALA A 33 -7.98 20.21 1.40
N LYS A 34 -8.47 20.41 2.63
CA LYS A 34 -8.32 19.45 3.73
C LYS A 34 -9.04 18.13 3.43
N ALA A 35 -10.27 18.19 2.93
CA ALA A 35 -11.04 17.00 2.57
C ALA A 35 -10.34 16.18 1.47
N GLU A 36 -9.78 16.84 0.45
CA GLU A 36 -9.02 16.21 -0.62
C GLU A 36 -7.72 15.56 -0.12
N ASN A 37 -6.98 16.24 0.76
CA ASN A 37 -5.79 15.69 1.40
C ASN A 37 -6.10 14.46 2.25
N ILE A 38 -7.19 14.50 3.03
CA ILE A 38 -7.65 13.36 3.84
C ILE A 38 -8.06 12.19 2.93
N ALA A 39 -8.80 12.45 1.85
CA ALA A 39 -9.19 11.42 0.89
C ALA A 39 -7.96 10.76 0.24
N SER A 40 -6.98 11.57 -0.18
CA SER A 40 -5.72 11.10 -0.76
C SER A 40 -4.88 10.30 0.23
N ALA A 41 -4.85 10.69 1.51
CA ALA A 41 -4.19 9.92 2.56
C ALA A 41 -4.88 8.57 2.81
N ARG A 42 -6.22 8.53 2.86
CA ARG A 42 -6.97 7.28 3.01
C ARG A 42 -6.72 6.32 1.84
N LYS A 43 -6.69 6.83 0.60
CA LYS A 43 -6.37 6.02 -0.58
C LYS A 43 -4.97 5.39 -0.49
N ARG A 44 -3.97 6.16 -0.06
CA ARG A 44 -2.59 5.66 0.16
C ARG A 44 -2.53 4.59 1.25
N MET A 45 -3.20 4.79 2.38
CA MET A 45 -3.23 3.79 3.45
C MET A 45 -3.97 2.51 3.04
N ALA A 46 -5.04 2.62 2.24
CA ALA A 46 -5.74 1.45 1.71
C ALA A 46 -4.85 0.63 0.78
N ALA A 47 -4.06 1.29 -0.08
CA ALA A 47 -3.09 0.62 -0.95
C ALA A 47 -2.01 -0.11 -0.13
N LEU A 48 -1.39 0.58 0.84
CA LEU A 48 -0.37 -0.03 1.71
C LEU A 48 -0.90 -1.25 2.49
N ARG A 49 -2.16 -1.20 2.95
CA ARG A 49 -2.80 -2.36 3.59
C ARG A 49 -3.05 -3.51 2.62
N ALA A 50 -3.46 -3.21 1.39
CA ALA A 50 -3.66 -4.23 0.38
C ALA A 50 -2.33 -4.93 0.04
N ASP A 51 -1.25 -4.17 -0.08
CA ASP A 51 0.10 -4.71 -0.32
C ASP A 51 0.56 -5.58 0.87
N ALA A 52 0.39 -5.11 2.11
CA ALA A 52 0.72 -5.88 3.30
C ALA A 52 -0.09 -7.19 3.41
N LEU A 53 -1.39 -7.15 3.10
CA LEU A 53 -2.24 -8.35 3.07
C LEU A 53 -1.86 -9.31 1.94
N ALA A 54 -1.39 -8.79 0.80
CA ALA A 54 -0.91 -9.61 -0.31
C ALA A 54 0.38 -10.34 0.04
N GLU A 55 1.28 -9.70 0.80
CA GLU A 55 2.49 -10.32 1.35
C GLU A 55 2.18 -11.37 2.44
N ASP A 56 1.23 -11.07 3.35
CA ASP A 56 0.81 -12.03 4.39
C ASP A 56 -0.01 -13.21 3.84
N SER A 57 -0.51 -13.11 2.61
CA SER A 57 -1.24 -14.20 1.96
C SER A 57 -0.33 -15.42 1.72
N PHE A 58 -0.92 -16.62 1.66
CA PHE A 58 -0.18 -17.86 1.34
C PHE A 58 0.67 -17.73 0.06
N SER A 59 0.11 -17.11 -0.98
CA SER A 59 0.84 -16.85 -2.23
C SER A 59 1.99 -15.85 -2.06
N GLY A 60 1.85 -14.86 -1.16
CA GLY A 60 2.91 -13.91 -0.81
C GLY A 60 4.06 -14.62 -0.08
N GLN A 61 3.73 -15.40 0.94
CA GLN A 61 4.70 -16.24 1.66
C GLN A 61 5.42 -17.21 0.72
N LEU A 62 4.69 -17.85 -0.19
CA LEU A 62 5.27 -18.77 -1.17
C LEU A 62 6.21 -18.07 -2.15
N ARG A 63 5.86 -16.89 -2.66
CA ARG A 63 6.78 -16.08 -3.48
C ARG A 63 8.04 -15.70 -2.73
N ARG A 64 7.91 -15.36 -1.45
CA ARG A 64 9.05 -15.04 -0.59
C ARG A 64 9.95 -16.26 -0.40
N TRP A 65 9.38 -17.44 -0.13
CA TRP A 65 10.16 -18.67 -0.05
C TRP A 65 10.86 -19.02 -1.36
N ILE A 66 10.24 -18.76 -2.52
CA ILE A 66 10.90 -18.92 -3.83
C ILE A 66 12.10 -17.96 -3.96
N GLN A 67 11.97 -16.70 -3.52
CA GLN A 67 13.09 -15.75 -3.54
C GLN A 67 14.20 -16.16 -2.58
N ASP A 68 13.83 -16.65 -1.40
CA ASP A 68 14.75 -17.10 -0.36
C ASP A 68 15.42 -18.44 -0.71
N CYS A 69 14.86 -19.23 -1.64
CA CYS A 69 15.40 -20.55 -1.98
C CYS A 69 16.76 -20.51 -2.70
N GLY A 70 17.18 -19.33 -3.18
CA GLY A 70 18.46 -19.12 -3.85
C GLY A 70 18.56 -19.73 -5.26
N MET A 71 17.51 -20.39 -5.75
CA MET A 71 17.42 -20.86 -7.14
C MET A 71 16.86 -19.77 -8.04
N SER A 72 17.35 -19.69 -9.28
CA SER A 72 16.72 -18.86 -10.31
C SER A 72 15.37 -19.43 -10.74
N ASP A 73 14.48 -18.57 -11.25
CA ASP A 73 13.20 -19.00 -11.83
C ASP A 73 13.38 -20.11 -12.89
N THR A 74 14.48 -20.07 -13.64
CA THR A 74 14.78 -21.06 -14.69
C THR A 74 15.14 -22.41 -14.08
N GLU A 75 16.01 -22.45 -13.08
CA GLU A 75 16.38 -23.70 -12.38
C GLU A 75 15.17 -24.31 -11.67
N LEU A 76 14.34 -23.47 -11.06
CA LEU A 76 13.14 -23.92 -10.37
C LEU A 76 12.10 -24.47 -11.35
N ALA A 77 11.92 -23.82 -12.51
CA ALA A 77 11.07 -24.32 -13.59
C ALA A 77 11.55 -25.68 -14.12
N GLU A 78 12.85 -25.86 -14.31
CA GLU A 78 13.43 -27.13 -14.76
C GLU A 78 13.25 -28.25 -13.73
N LYS A 79 13.45 -27.96 -12.44
CA LYS A 79 13.31 -28.96 -11.35
C LYS A 79 11.87 -29.36 -11.10
N THR A 80 10.95 -28.41 -11.15
CA THR A 80 9.53 -28.63 -10.81
C THR A 80 8.68 -29.04 -12.01
N GLY A 81 9.19 -28.86 -13.24
CA GLY A 81 8.44 -29.07 -14.47
C GLY A 81 7.38 -27.98 -14.75
N ILE A 82 7.34 -26.92 -13.94
CA ILE A 82 6.43 -25.79 -14.14
C ILE A 82 6.97 -24.92 -15.28
N ALA A 83 6.11 -24.48 -16.19
CA ALA A 83 6.56 -23.61 -17.27
C ALA A 83 7.07 -22.27 -16.70
N LEU A 84 8.24 -21.82 -17.16
CA LEU A 84 8.86 -20.57 -16.70
C LEU A 84 7.93 -19.36 -16.81
N GLY A 85 7.10 -19.29 -17.85
CA GLY A 85 6.10 -18.23 -18.01
C GLY A 85 5.02 -18.23 -16.91
N GLN A 86 4.61 -19.42 -16.45
CA GLN A 86 3.65 -19.56 -15.35
C GLN A 86 4.30 -19.18 -14.02
N LEU A 87 5.53 -19.62 -13.77
CA LEU A 87 6.27 -19.25 -12.58
C LEU A 87 6.47 -17.72 -12.49
N ARG A 88 6.89 -17.07 -13.59
CA ARG A 88 7.00 -15.59 -13.63
C ARG A 88 5.67 -14.88 -13.42
N SER A 89 4.60 -15.41 -14.00
CA SER A 89 3.24 -14.86 -13.80
C SER A 89 2.83 -14.96 -12.34
N PHE A 90 3.19 -16.05 -11.67
CA PHE A 90 2.98 -16.25 -10.24
C PHE A 90 3.81 -15.29 -9.39
N MET A 91 5.10 -15.14 -9.69
CA MET A 91 6.00 -14.21 -9.00
C MET A 91 5.55 -12.75 -9.10
N GLN A 92 4.89 -12.38 -10.20
CA GLN A 92 4.32 -11.03 -10.38
C GLN A 92 2.91 -10.86 -9.76
N GLY A 93 2.34 -11.92 -9.17
CA GLY A 93 0.98 -11.89 -8.60
C GLY A 93 -0.13 -11.85 -9.64
N SER A 94 0.19 -12.02 -10.94
CA SER A 94 -0.77 -11.93 -12.04
C SER A 94 -1.62 -13.20 -12.21
N ARG A 95 -1.11 -14.36 -11.79
CA ARG A 95 -1.81 -15.65 -11.87
C ARG A 95 -1.38 -16.57 -10.73
N GLY A 96 -2.33 -17.29 -10.12
CA GLY A 96 -2.03 -18.34 -9.15
C GLY A 96 -1.46 -19.61 -9.80
N LEU A 97 -0.78 -20.43 -9.01
CA LEU A 97 -0.43 -21.80 -9.38
C LEU A 97 -1.60 -22.73 -9.06
N SER A 98 -1.75 -23.78 -9.87
CA SER A 98 -2.65 -24.89 -9.61
C SER A 98 -2.13 -25.76 -8.46
N THR A 99 -3.01 -26.57 -7.88
CA THR A 99 -2.62 -27.51 -6.80
C THR A 99 -1.52 -28.48 -7.22
N ASP A 100 -1.55 -28.96 -8.47
CA ASP A 100 -0.53 -29.88 -8.98
C ASP A 100 0.84 -29.19 -9.09
N GLU A 101 0.87 -27.96 -9.59
CA GLU A 101 2.09 -27.14 -9.64
C GLU A 101 2.62 -26.84 -8.24
N LEU A 102 1.75 -26.54 -7.27
CA LEU A 102 2.14 -26.37 -5.87
C LEU A 102 2.75 -27.64 -5.29
N ASN A 103 2.19 -28.82 -5.58
CA ASN A 103 2.72 -30.11 -5.11
C ASN A 103 4.10 -30.42 -5.69
N CYS A 104 4.41 -29.96 -6.91
CA CYS A 104 5.74 -30.08 -7.50
C CYS A 104 6.73 -29.06 -6.92
N LEU A 105 6.25 -27.87 -6.56
CA LEU A 105 7.07 -26.76 -6.09
C LEU A 105 7.48 -26.88 -4.61
N LEU A 106 6.52 -27.21 -3.73
CA LEU A 106 6.72 -27.23 -2.28
C LEU A 106 7.90 -28.11 -1.81
N PRO A 107 8.14 -29.30 -2.38
CA PRO A 107 9.29 -30.13 -2.00
C PRO A 107 10.63 -29.43 -2.22
N GLU A 108 10.80 -28.71 -3.32
CA GLU A 108 12.06 -27.99 -3.63
C GLU A 108 12.27 -26.80 -2.68
N LEU A 109 11.19 -26.18 -2.21
CA LEU A 109 11.25 -25.08 -1.25
C LEU A 109 11.51 -25.56 0.20
N HIS A 110 10.99 -26.73 0.56
CA HIS A 110 11.21 -27.35 1.87
C HIS A 110 12.68 -27.70 2.13
N VAL A 111 13.47 -27.95 1.07
CA VAL A 111 14.91 -28.21 1.18
C VAL A 111 15.66 -27.01 1.77
N VAL A 112 15.18 -25.78 1.55
CA VAL A 112 15.89 -24.56 1.98
C VAL A 112 15.49 -24.14 3.41
N VAL A 113 14.22 -24.30 3.80
CA VAL A 113 13.75 -23.91 5.15
C VAL A 113 14.44 -24.70 6.27
N GLN A 114 14.88 -25.94 6.02
CA GLN A 114 15.61 -26.72 7.02
C GLN A 114 17.10 -26.37 7.16
N GLN A 115 17.67 -25.57 6.26
CA GLN A 115 19.10 -25.22 6.34
C GLN A 115 19.40 -24.03 7.28
N ASP A 116 18.41 -23.21 7.61
CA ASP A 116 18.58 -22.09 8.56
C ASP A 116 18.38 -22.47 10.04
N SER A 117 18.16 -23.75 10.35
CA SER A 117 17.95 -24.22 11.74
C SER A 117 19.26 -24.56 12.47
N SER A 118 20.43 -24.33 11.86
CA SER A 118 21.72 -24.82 12.36
C SER A 118 22.85 -23.81 12.27
N THR A 119 22.72 -22.69 12.99
CA THR A 119 23.81 -21.87 13.55
C THR A 119 23.14 -20.89 14.52
N GLY A 120 23.46 -20.75 15.80
CA GLY A 120 24.59 -21.12 16.65
C GLY A 120 24.54 -20.13 17.80
#